data_AF-A0A537FFN2-F1
#
_entry.id   AF-A0A537FFN2-F1
#
_cell.length_a   1.000
_cell.length_b   1.000
_cell.length_c   1.000
_cell.angle_alpha   90.00
_cell.angle_beta   90.00
_cell.angle_gamma   90.00
#
_symmetry.space_group_name_H-M   'P 1'
#
loop_
_entity.id
_entity.type
_entity.pdbx_description
1 polymer ?
#
loop_
_entity_poly.entity_id
_entity_poly.type
_entity_poly.pdbx_seq_one_letter_code
_entity_poly.pdbx_strand_id
1 'polypeptide(L)'
;MNFKFYARGHRSVLSTHPTTMELTRDTGLSKNGDCIIAVGCSVGLIDLPKPMKNALATRACRARLTLTVDGDQFAVEGRGAQGLTLSHPTDIVVRKSGFIVVELAAET
;
A
#
# COMPACT_ATOMS: atom_id res chain seq x y z
N MET A 1 -1.94 8.96 13.65
CA MET A 1 -0.53 8.52 13.64
C MET A 1 -0.02 8.65 12.23
N ASN A 2 1.20 9.18 12.04
CA ASN A 2 1.77 9.37 10.71
C ASN A 2 3.05 8.54 10.59
N PHE A 3 3.20 7.85 9.47
CA PHE A 3 4.39 7.10 9.09
C PHE A 3 4.73 7.48 7.66
N LYS A 4 6.01 7.81 7.39
CA LYS A 4 6.47 8.24 6.07
C LYS A 4 7.55 7.28 5.59
N PHE A 5 7.53 7.01 4.29
CA PHE A 5 8.50 6.17 3.62
C PHE A 5 8.75 6.72 2.22
N TYR A 6 9.80 6.26 1.57
CA TYR A 6 10.17 6.68 0.22
C TYR A 6 9.95 5.53 -0.76
N ALA A 7 9.60 5.88 -1.99
CA ALA A 7 9.53 4.98 -3.13
C ALA A 7 9.83 5.80 -4.39
N ARG A 8 9.95 5.14 -5.54
CA ARG A 8 10.18 5.82 -6.83
C ARG A 8 9.29 5.24 -7.92
N GLY A 9 9.05 6.03 -8.96
CA GLY A 9 8.42 5.55 -10.18
C GLY A 9 9.31 4.55 -10.93
N HIS A 10 8.70 3.83 -11.87
CA HIS A 10 9.41 2.97 -12.82
C HIS A 10 8.77 3.09 -14.20
N ARG A 11 9.59 3.03 -15.26
CA ARG A 11 9.13 3.18 -16.65
C ARG A 11 8.10 2.14 -17.11
N SER A 12 7.99 1.03 -16.38
CA SER A 12 7.06 -0.08 -16.66
C SER A 12 5.77 -0.01 -15.83
N VAL A 13 5.58 1.02 -15.01
CA VAL A 13 4.34 1.18 -14.23
C VAL A 13 3.17 1.41 -15.19
N LEU A 14 2.13 0.59 -15.06
CA LEU A 14 0.86 0.76 -15.77
C LEU A 14 -0.23 1.30 -14.83
N SER A 15 -0.30 0.81 -13.59
CA SER A 15 -1.28 1.23 -12.58
C SER A 15 -2.74 1.11 -13.07
N THR A 16 -3.05 0.08 -13.84
CA THR A 16 -4.38 -0.11 -14.46
C THR A 16 -5.26 -1.12 -13.73
N HIS A 17 -4.75 -1.82 -12.71
CA HIS A 17 -5.56 -2.83 -12.02
C HIS A 17 -6.76 -2.17 -11.30
N PRO A 18 -8.01 -2.63 -11.55
CA PRO A 18 -9.21 -1.89 -11.18
C PRO A 18 -9.53 -1.88 -9.67
N THR A 19 -8.93 -2.79 -8.91
CA THR A 19 -9.27 -3.02 -7.50
C THR A 19 -8.06 -3.08 -6.58
N THR A 20 -6.83 -3.00 -7.10
CA THR A 20 -5.63 -3.10 -6.27
C THR A 20 -4.58 -2.10 -6.70
N MET A 21 -3.79 -1.66 -5.72
CA MET A 21 -2.65 -0.79 -5.87
C MET A 21 -1.53 -1.35 -4.99
N GLU A 22 -0.31 -1.37 -5.51
CA GLU A 22 0.82 -1.97 -4.83
C GLU A 22 2.07 -1.08 -4.88
N LEU A 23 2.78 -1.01 -3.75
CA LEU A 23 4.13 -0.48 -3.64
C LEU A 23 5.06 -1.59 -3.19
N THR A 24 6.20 -1.73 -3.86
CA THR A 24 7.14 -2.84 -3.60
C THR A 24 8.56 -2.37 -3.31
N ARG A 25 9.26 -3.06 -2.41
CA ARG A 25 10.72 -2.92 -2.21
C ARG A 25 11.52 -3.32 -3.45
N ASP A 26 10.97 -4.19 -4.30
CA ASP A 26 11.64 -4.61 -5.51
C ASP A 26 11.94 -3.41 -6.40
N THR A 27 13.10 -3.41 -7.04
CA THR A 27 13.54 -2.29 -7.89
C THR A 27 13.23 -2.50 -9.36
N GLY A 28 12.93 -3.74 -9.76
CA GLY A 28 12.61 -4.13 -11.13
C GLY A 28 11.11 -4.35 -11.28
N LEU A 29 10.56 -3.93 -12.42
CA LEU A 29 9.15 -4.15 -12.75
C LEU A 29 8.99 -4.59 -14.20
N SER A 30 8.39 -5.77 -14.38
CA SER A 30 7.94 -6.24 -15.69
C SER A 30 6.63 -5.57 -16.10
N LYS A 31 6.27 -5.62 -17.38
CA LYS A 31 4.99 -5.06 -17.86
C LYS A 31 3.74 -5.80 -17.35
N ASN A 32 3.91 -6.95 -16.69
CA ASN A 32 2.78 -7.75 -16.19
C ASN A 32 2.27 -7.27 -14.82
N GLY A 33 3.03 -6.44 -14.09
CA GLY A 33 2.62 -5.89 -12.80
C GLY A 33 1.73 -4.67 -12.97
N ASP A 34 0.45 -4.87 -13.30
CA ASP A 34 -0.49 -3.80 -13.60
C ASP A 34 -1.09 -3.11 -12.36
N CYS A 35 -0.96 -3.72 -11.17
CA CYS A 35 -1.31 -3.13 -9.88
C CYS A 35 -0.18 -2.31 -9.24
N ILE A 36 1.07 -2.47 -9.69
CA ILE A 36 2.22 -1.79 -9.10
C ILE A 36 2.25 -0.33 -9.56
N ILE A 37 2.34 0.58 -8.59
CA ILE A 37 2.37 2.03 -8.81
C ILE A 37 3.72 2.66 -8.48
N ALA A 38 4.54 1.99 -7.65
CA ALA A 38 5.86 2.46 -7.24
C ALA A 38 6.75 1.28 -6.84
N VAL A 39 8.05 1.44 -7.07
CA VAL A 39 9.10 0.44 -6.82
C VAL A 39 10.17 1.02 -5.89
N GLY A 40 11.09 0.18 -5.42
CA GLY A 40 12.18 0.60 -4.55
C GLY A 40 11.69 1.27 -3.27
N CYS A 41 10.57 0.78 -2.73
CA CYS A 41 10.02 1.25 -1.48
C CYS A 41 11.04 1.02 -0.36
N SER A 42 11.17 1.96 0.59
CA SER A 42 12.09 1.78 1.73
C SER A 42 11.55 0.78 2.77
N VAL A 43 10.28 0.41 2.67
CA VAL A 43 9.52 -0.39 3.65
C VAL A 43 8.62 -1.40 2.96
N GLY A 44 8.41 -2.55 3.61
CA GLY A 44 7.25 -3.41 3.40
C GLY A 44 6.24 -3.23 4.56
N LEU A 45 5.15 -4.00 4.54
CA LEU A 45 4.17 -3.97 5.64
C LEU A 45 4.77 -4.36 6.99
N ILE A 46 5.78 -5.24 6.99
CA ILE A 46 6.46 -5.67 8.22
C ILE A 46 7.07 -4.51 9.02
N ASP A 47 7.53 -3.46 8.34
CA ASP A 47 8.23 -2.32 8.93
C ASP A 47 7.26 -1.26 9.50
N LEU A 48 5.95 -1.40 9.27
CA LEU A 48 4.99 -0.48 9.85
C LEU A 48 5.10 -0.49 11.39
N PRO A 49 5.02 0.68 12.05
CA PRO A 49 5.08 0.75 13.51
C PRO A 49 4.04 -0.16 14.16
N LYS A 50 4.43 -0.89 15.21
CA LYS A 50 3.53 -1.83 15.90
C LYS A 50 2.18 -1.21 16.30
N PRO A 51 2.10 0.03 16.83
CA PRO A 51 0.81 0.66 17.11
C PRO A 51 -0.07 0.89 15.87
N MET A 52 0.55 1.22 14.73
CA MET A 52 -0.15 1.37 13.45
C MET A 52 -0.68 0.02 12.96
N LYS A 53 0.13 -1.04 13.05
CA LYS A 53 -0.31 -2.41 12.71
C LYS A 53 -1.50 -2.85 13.56
N ASN A 54 -1.42 -2.63 14.87
CA ASN A 54 -2.51 -2.95 15.79
C ASN A 54 -3.80 -2.19 15.45
N ALA A 55 -3.71 -0.91 15.08
CA ALA A 55 -4.86 -0.13 14.68
C ALA A 55 -5.47 -0.68 13.38
N LEU A 56 -4.63 -0.89 12.35
CA LEU A 56 -5.05 -1.42 11.05
C LEU A 56 -5.69 -2.82 11.17
N ALA A 57 -5.33 -3.63 12.15
CA ALA A 57 -5.96 -4.93 12.40
C ALA A 57 -7.39 -4.84 12.99
N THR A 58 -8.03 -3.66 12.97
CA THR A 58 -9.39 -3.43 13.48
C THR A 58 -10.29 -2.76 12.44
N ARG A 59 -11.57 -3.12 12.42
CA ARG A 59 -12.58 -2.50 11.52
C ARG A 59 -12.87 -1.03 11.83
N ALA A 60 -12.53 -0.58 13.04
CA ALA A 60 -12.75 0.80 13.49
C ALA A 60 -11.68 1.77 12.95
N CYS A 61 -10.50 1.26 12.59
CA CYS A 61 -9.42 2.09 12.09
C CYS A 61 -9.77 2.64 10.70
N ARG A 62 -9.60 3.95 10.52
CA ARG A 62 -9.55 4.60 9.21
C ARG A 62 -8.09 4.89 8.88
N ALA A 63 -7.70 4.54 7.67
CA ALA A 63 -6.35 4.72 7.16
C ALA A 63 -6.40 5.63 5.92
N ARG A 64 -5.33 6.39 5.73
CA ARG A 64 -5.14 7.20 4.52
C ARG A 64 -3.70 7.00 4.06
N LEU A 65 -3.53 6.55 2.83
CA LEU A 65 -2.24 6.55 2.15
C LEU A 65 -2.20 7.80 1.26
N THR A 66 -1.11 8.55 1.37
CA THR A 66 -0.89 9.76 0.58
C THR A 66 0.46 9.66 -0.09
N LEU A 67 0.46 9.80 -1.41
CA LEU A 67 1.63 9.81 -2.26
C LEU A 67 1.85 11.22 -2.77
N THR A 68 3.09 11.68 -2.74
CA THR A 68 3.46 13.02 -3.18
C THR A 68 4.67 12.94 -4.09
N VAL A 69 4.55 13.51 -5.29
CA VAL A 69 5.59 13.51 -6.32
C VAL A 69 5.56 14.90 -6.98
N ASP A 70 6.69 15.59 -7.01
CA ASP A 70 6.85 16.90 -7.67
C ASP A 70 5.78 17.95 -7.35
N GLY A 71 5.22 17.90 -6.13
CA GLY A 71 4.16 18.81 -5.68
C GLY A 71 2.73 18.31 -5.93
N ASP A 72 2.55 17.30 -6.79
CA ASP A 72 1.29 16.60 -6.96
C ASP A 72 1.03 15.63 -5.81
N GLN A 73 -0.25 15.49 -5.46
CA GLN A 73 -0.67 14.61 -4.37
C GLN A 73 -1.82 13.70 -4.81
N PHE A 74 -1.64 12.41 -4.56
CA PHE A 74 -2.68 11.40 -4.67
C PHE A 74 -2.96 10.80 -3.29
N ALA A 75 -4.23 10.63 -2.96
CA ALA A 75 -4.61 10.04 -1.68
C ALA A 75 -5.73 9.02 -1.83
N VAL A 76 -5.60 7.96 -1.05
CA VAL A 76 -6.56 6.86 -0.96
C VAL A 76 -6.92 6.67 0.49
N GLU A 77 -8.22 6.56 0.76
CA GLU A 77 -8.76 6.30 2.09
C GLU A 77 -9.31 4.90 2.23
N GLY A 78 -9.07 4.33 3.40
CA GLY A 78 -9.38 2.95 3.71
C GLY A 78 -9.79 2.73 5.16
N ARG A 79 -10.09 1.48 5.49
CA ARG A 79 -10.24 1.02 6.86
C ARG A 79 -9.37 -0.20 7.09
N GLY A 80 -9.02 -0.37 8.35
CA GLY A 80 -8.49 -1.62 8.84
C GLY A 80 -9.53 -2.74 8.74
N ALA A 81 -9.06 -3.96 8.88
CA ALA A 81 -9.87 -5.16 8.90
C ALA A 81 -9.33 -6.14 9.93
N GLN A 82 -10.24 -6.96 10.47
CA GLN A 82 -9.82 -8.09 11.31
C GLN A 82 -9.11 -9.12 10.43
N GLY A 83 -7.97 -9.64 10.89
CA GLY A 83 -7.20 -10.65 10.16
C GLY A 83 -6.05 -10.11 9.33
N LEU A 84 -5.83 -8.79 9.27
CA LEU A 84 -4.64 -8.22 8.64
C LEU A 84 -3.37 -8.59 9.43
N THR A 85 -2.49 -9.38 8.81
CA THR A 85 -1.22 -9.83 9.40
C THR A 85 -0.12 -8.77 9.33
N LEU A 86 -0.13 -7.95 8.27
CA LEU A 86 0.80 -6.83 8.04
C LEU A 86 2.26 -7.24 8.21
N SER A 87 2.61 -8.40 7.62
CA SER A 87 3.92 -9.06 7.77
C SER A 87 4.70 -9.18 6.48
N HIS A 88 4.18 -8.73 5.33
CA HIS A 88 4.89 -8.85 4.05
C HIS A 88 6.22 -8.10 4.11
N PRO A 89 7.35 -8.76 3.77
CA PRO A 89 8.67 -8.14 3.89
C PRO A 89 8.91 -7.04 2.85
N THR A 90 8.27 -7.14 1.68
CA THR A 90 8.54 -6.29 0.51
C THR A 90 7.39 -5.38 0.11
N ASP A 91 6.14 -5.83 0.25
CA ASP A 91 5.02 -5.22 -0.47
C ASP A 91 4.02 -4.57 0.47
N ILE A 92 3.41 -3.50 -0.04
CA ILE A 92 2.29 -2.79 0.56
C ILE A 92 1.18 -2.82 -0.47
N VAL A 93 0.17 -3.68 -0.24
CA VAL A 93 -0.97 -3.80 -1.15
C VAL A 93 -2.19 -3.11 -0.55
N VAL A 94 -2.87 -2.36 -1.39
CA VAL A 94 -4.04 -1.55 -1.11
C VAL A 94 -5.16 -2.12 -1.98
N ARG A 95 -6.22 -2.67 -1.38
CA ARG A 95 -7.30 -3.39 -2.08
C ARG A 95 -8.64 -2.71 -1.90
N LYS A 96 -9.44 -2.65 -2.96
CA LYS A 96 -10.84 -2.27 -2.93
C LYS A 96 -11.67 -3.51 -2.61
N SER A 97 -12.42 -3.49 -1.50
CA SER A 97 -13.39 -4.55 -1.17
C SER A 97 -14.81 -4.20 -1.64
N GLY A 98 -15.75 -5.16 -1.57
CA GLY A 98 -17.14 -5.04 -2.07
C GLY A 98 -18.03 -4.02 -1.35
N PHE A 99 -17.51 -3.35 -0.32
CA PHE A 99 -18.06 -2.12 0.24
C PHE A 99 -16.99 -1.05 0.06
N ILE A 100 -17.31 0.13 -0.49
CA ILE A 100 -16.33 1.19 -0.78
C ILE A 100 -15.64 1.63 0.51
N VAL A 101 -14.52 0.97 0.78
CA VAL A 101 -13.54 1.24 1.81
C VAL A 101 -12.29 0.44 1.42
N VAL A 102 -11.17 1.12 1.23
CA VAL A 102 -9.91 0.49 0.85
C VAL A 102 -9.28 -0.26 2.03
N GLU A 103 -8.76 -1.46 1.81
CA GLU A 103 -8.13 -2.31 2.83
C GLU A 103 -6.64 -2.48 2.50
N LEU A 104 -5.76 -2.27 3.48
CA LEU A 104 -4.33 -2.56 3.31
C LEU A 104 -4.11 -4.06 3.54
N ALA A 105 -3.88 -4.84 2.48
CA ALA A 105 -3.63 -6.28 2.56
C ALA A 105 -2.13 -6.60 2.45
N ALA A 106 -1.67 -7.57 3.22
CA ALA A 106 -0.46 -8.33 2.91
C ALA A 106 -0.93 -9.62 2.22
N GLU A 107 -0.43 -9.95 1.03
CA GLU A 107 -0.57 -11.33 0.54
C GLU A 107 0.41 -12.26 1.27
N THR A 108 0.15 -13.56 1.24
CA THR A 108 0.95 -14.60 1.91
C THR A 108 1.89 -15.27 0.92
#